data_AF-A0A7R9QU33-F1
#
_entry.id   AF-A0A7R9QU33-F1
#
_cell.length_a   1.000
_cell.length_b   1.000
_cell.length_c   1.000
_cell.angle_alpha   90.00
_cell.angle_beta   90.00
_cell.angle_gamma   90.00
#
_symmetry.space_group_name_H-M   'P 1'
#
loop_
_entity.id
_entity.type
_entity.pdbx_description
1 polymer ?
#
loop_
_entity_poly.entity_id
_entity_poly.type
_entity_poly.pdbx_seq_one_letter_code
_entity_poly.pdbx_strand_id
1 'polypeptide(L)'
;TDYTVADCEGKACETSDTDVKYISRAILISDGSIKRADTEHLSLLHIPASTDNKAPVFLIEVGSSALVAPKGLYVQYLWCDSMGDNAKHDLMPIVKKLYNFTPETDAQKPKALWSVYFNQRCTKPVVPDLPANVYVTTPPINELDFDFAINEARTIFKSMYPNEEFLPRAPDPNEIIFDGPQNDVELNEPNNQPMAPVVNNENNSNNT
;
A
#
# COMPACT_ATOMS: atom_id res chain seq x y z
N THR A 1 -14.85 45.29 22.19
CA THR A 1 -13.49 44.83 21.83
C THR A 1 -13.62 44.12 20.51
N ASP A 2 -13.58 44.92 19.45
CA ASP A 2 -13.72 44.48 18.07
C ASP A 2 -12.33 44.07 17.56
N TYR A 3 -12.20 42.83 17.09
CA TYR A 3 -11.02 42.39 16.37
C TYR A 3 -11.32 42.52 14.87
N THR A 4 -10.78 43.57 14.26
CA THR A 4 -10.68 43.72 12.81
C THR A 4 -9.69 42.71 12.27
N VAL A 5 -10.16 41.81 11.41
CA VAL A 5 -9.32 40.94 10.58
C VAL A 5 -8.69 41.82 9.50
N ALA A 6 -7.37 41.81 9.41
CA ALA A 6 -6.65 42.52 8.37
C ALA A 6 -6.81 41.76 7.04
N ASP A 7 -7.52 42.37 6.10
CA ASP A 7 -7.56 41.95 4.70
C ASP A 7 -6.16 42.10 4.10
N CYS A 8 -5.47 40.98 3.90
CA CYS A 8 -4.29 40.94 3.05
C CYS A 8 -4.77 40.69 1.62
N GLU A 9 -4.95 41.78 0.86
CA GLU A 9 -5.05 41.72 -0.60
C GLU A 9 -3.70 41.33 -1.21
N GLY A 10 -3.37 40.04 -1.12
CA GLY A 10 -2.31 39.43 -1.90
C GLY A 10 -2.84 39.15 -3.31
N LYS A 11 -2.30 39.85 -4.30
CA LYS A 11 -2.48 39.57 -5.74
C LYS A 11 -2.53 38.05 -5.98
N ALA A 12 -3.64 37.57 -6.50
CA ALA A 12 -3.72 36.23 -7.05
C ALA A 12 -2.61 36.08 -8.10
N CYS A 13 -1.64 35.22 -7.82
CA CYS A 13 -0.70 34.76 -8.83
C CYS A 13 -1.54 33.93 -9.82
N GLU A 14 -1.97 34.57 -10.91
CA GLU A 14 -2.54 33.89 -12.07
C GLU A 14 -1.47 32.97 -12.66
N THR A 15 -1.37 31.77 -12.09
CA THR A 15 -0.60 30.68 -12.66
C THR A 15 -1.50 30.01 -13.68
N SER A 16 -1.03 30.00 -14.94
CA SER A 16 -1.65 29.33 -16.06
C SER A 16 -2.17 27.94 -15.66
N ASP A 17 -3.43 27.68 -15.98
CA ASP A 17 -4.17 26.44 -15.71
C ASP A 17 -3.34 25.20 -16.08
N THR A 18 -2.65 24.64 -15.08
CA THR A 18 -2.02 23.33 -15.22
C THR A 18 -3.13 22.30 -15.35
N ASP A 19 -3.11 21.50 -16.42
CA ASP A 19 -4.00 20.36 -16.63
C ASP A 19 -3.98 19.44 -15.38
N VAL A 20 -4.93 19.65 -14.45
CA VAL A 20 -4.96 18.94 -13.17
C VAL A 20 -5.43 17.54 -13.44
N LYS A 21 -4.50 16.59 -13.34
CA LYS A 21 -4.79 15.17 -13.48
C LYS A 21 -5.30 14.56 -12.18
N TYR A 22 -6.22 13.62 -12.36
CA TYR A 22 -6.81 12.82 -11.30
C TYR A 22 -6.71 11.33 -11.65
N ILE A 23 -6.71 10.51 -10.60
CA ILE A 23 -6.81 9.06 -10.66
C ILE A 23 -8.19 8.70 -10.12
N SER A 24 -8.93 7.92 -10.88
CA SER A 24 -10.19 7.33 -10.43
C SER A 24 -9.86 6.08 -9.62
N ARG A 25 -10.31 6.01 -8.36
CA ARG A 25 -10.09 4.88 -7.45
C ARG A 25 -11.40 4.28 -6.96
N ALA A 26 -11.40 2.96 -6.74
CA ALA A 26 -12.45 2.27 -6.02
C ALA A 26 -11.86 1.29 -5.02
N ILE A 27 -12.53 1.16 -3.88
CA ILE A 27 -12.29 0.08 -2.91
C ILE A 27 -13.57 -0.71 -2.77
N LEU A 28 -13.48 -2.02 -2.90
CA LEU A 28 -14.59 -2.94 -2.73
C LEU A 28 -14.30 -3.96 -1.63
N ILE A 29 -15.36 -4.39 -0.95
CA ILE A 29 -15.34 -5.56 -0.07
C ILE A 29 -16.31 -6.57 -0.66
N SER A 30 -15.84 -7.79 -0.93
CA SER A 30 -16.66 -8.89 -1.45
C SER A 30 -16.65 -10.12 -0.54
N ASP A 31 -17.63 -11.01 -0.74
CA ASP A 31 -17.76 -12.30 -0.06
C ASP A 31 -17.02 -13.46 -0.76
N GLY A 32 -16.23 -13.15 -1.78
CA GLY A 32 -15.52 -14.14 -2.57
C GLY A 32 -14.46 -13.53 -3.49
N SER A 33 -13.51 -14.37 -3.91
CA SER A 33 -12.50 -14.00 -4.90
C SER A 33 -13.08 -13.95 -6.31
N ILE A 34 -12.56 -13.05 -7.15
CA ILE A 34 -12.82 -13.00 -8.60
C ILE A 34 -12.51 -14.35 -9.26
N LYS A 35 -11.43 -15.03 -8.82
CA LYS A 35 -11.01 -16.32 -9.34
C LYS A 35 -11.02 -17.35 -8.22
N ARG A 36 -12.03 -18.21 -8.19
CA ARG A 36 -12.11 -19.29 -7.19
C ARG A 36 -10.87 -20.19 -7.24
N ALA A 37 -10.30 -20.46 -6.08
CA ALA A 37 -9.19 -21.36 -5.87
C ALA A 37 -9.32 -22.02 -4.50
N ASP A 38 -8.68 -23.18 -4.33
CA ASP A 38 -8.68 -23.91 -3.05
C ASP A 38 -7.88 -23.18 -1.96
N THR A 39 -6.98 -22.29 -2.36
CA THR A 39 -6.16 -21.46 -1.48
C THR A 39 -6.36 -19.99 -1.80
N GLU A 40 -6.38 -19.15 -0.76
CA GLU A 40 -6.36 -17.71 -0.95
C GLU A 40 -5.05 -17.29 -1.63
N HIS A 41 -5.16 -16.31 -2.53
CA HIS A 41 -4.04 -15.78 -3.29
C HIS A 41 -4.20 -14.26 -3.44
N LEU A 42 -3.07 -13.59 -3.62
CA LEU A 42 -3.03 -12.19 -4.04
C LEU A 42 -3.10 -12.16 -5.57
N SER A 43 -4.08 -11.43 -6.10
CA SER A 43 -4.26 -11.29 -7.55
C SER A 43 -4.04 -9.85 -8.00
N LEU A 44 -3.32 -9.69 -9.11
CA LEU A 44 -3.23 -8.44 -9.86
C LEU A 44 -3.83 -8.67 -11.25
N LEU A 45 -4.85 -7.87 -11.59
CA LEU A 45 -5.47 -7.86 -12.90
C LEU A 45 -5.14 -6.53 -13.59
N HIS A 46 -4.70 -6.61 -14.84
CA HIS A 46 -4.56 -5.47 -15.73
C HIS A 46 -5.58 -5.61 -16.85
N ILE A 47 -6.54 -4.68 -16.90
CA ILE A 47 -7.67 -4.70 -17.81
C ILE A 47 -7.42 -3.61 -18.87
N PRO A 48 -7.11 -3.99 -20.13
CA PRO A 48 -6.84 -3.02 -21.18
C PRO A 48 -8.03 -2.09 -21.45
N ALA A 49 -7.75 -0.93 -22.03
CA ALA A 49 -8.81 -0.06 -22.55
C ALA A 49 -9.67 -0.81 -23.59
N SER A 50 -10.98 -0.64 -23.51
CA SER A 50 -11.95 -1.28 -24.40
C SER A 50 -13.15 -0.35 -24.64
N THR A 51 -14.18 -0.83 -25.34
CA THR A 51 -15.44 -0.09 -25.50
C THR A 51 -16.12 0.21 -24.16
N ASP A 52 -15.85 -0.60 -23.13
CA ASP A 52 -16.48 -0.46 -21.81
C ASP A 52 -15.67 0.39 -20.82
N ASN A 53 -14.39 0.65 -21.11
CA ASN A 53 -13.48 1.45 -20.28
C ASN A 53 -12.48 2.19 -21.16
N LYS A 54 -12.50 3.53 -21.17
CA LYS A 54 -11.65 4.29 -22.10
C LYS A 54 -10.17 4.37 -21.67
N ALA A 55 -9.85 3.98 -20.43
CA ALA A 55 -8.49 3.87 -19.91
C ALA A 55 -8.23 2.45 -19.36
N PRO A 56 -6.97 1.96 -19.38
CA PRO A 56 -6.61 0.73 -18.70
C PRO A 56 -6.92 0.80 -17.20
N VAL A 57 -7.44 -0.30 -16.64
CA VAL A 57 -7.78 -0.41 -15.21
C VAL A 57 -6.91 -1.45 -14.56
N PHE A 58 -6.29 -1.08 -13.44
CA PHE A 58 -5.61 -2.01 -12.55
C PHE A 58 -6.54 -2.43 -11.43
N LEU A 59 -6.43 -3.68 -11.01
CA LEU A 59 -7.15 -4.24 -9.88
C LEU A 59 -6.21 -5.13 -9.06
N ILE A 60 -6.08 -4.84 -7.77
CA ILE A 60 -5.46 -5.75 -6.79
C ILE A 60 -6.57 -6.35 -5.93
N GLU A 61 -6.59 -7.67 -5.81
CA GLU A 61 -7.43 -8.40 -4.86
C GLU A 61 -6.56 -9.04 -3.78
N VAL A 62 -6.96 -8.82 -2.53
CA VAL A 62 -6.30 -9.37 -1.35
C VAL A 62 -7.32 -9.88 -0.35
N GLY A 63 -6.98 -10.96 0.35
CA GLY A 63 -7.81 -11.61 1.35
C GLY A 63 -7.18 -11.64 2.75
N SER A 64 -7.55 -12.65 3.53
CA SER A 64 -7.10 -12.84 4.90
C SER A 64 -5.64 -13.27 5.04
N SER A 65 -5.10 -13.96 4.05
CA SER A 65 -3.67 -14.36 3.98
C SER A 65 -2.70 -13.17 4.03
N ALA A 66 -3.13 -12.01 3.53
CA ALA A 66 -2.37 -10.75 3.58
C ALA A 66 -2.71 -9.89 4.82
N LEU A 67 -3.52 -10.42 5.76
CA LEU A 67 -4.01 -9.72 6.96
C LEU A 67 -4.81 -8.43 6.66
N VAL A 68 -5.45 -8.36 5.49
CA VAL A 68 -6.23 -7.17 5.06
C VAL A 68 -7.71 -7.29 5.42
N ALA A 69 -8.23 -8.52 5.51
CA ALA A 69 -9.63 -8.78 5.85
C ALA A 69 -9.83 -10.09 6.64
N PRO A 70 -10.98 -10.27 7.33
CA PRO A 70 -11.36 -11.56 7.89
C PRO A 70 -11.50 -12.65 6.82
N LYS A 71 -11.37 -13.93 7.22
CA LYS A 71 -11.58 -15.07 6.32
C LYS A 71 -12.95 -15.02 5.65
N GLY A 72 -12.98 -15.31 4.36
CA GLY A 72 -14.20 -15.26 3.54
C GLY A 72 -14.56 -13.86 3.04
N LEU A 73 -13.79 -12.82 3.40
CA LEU A 73 -13.90 -11.48 2.84
C LEU A 73 -12.64 -11.14 2.05
N TYR A 74 -12.84 -10.36 0.99
CA TYR A 74 -11.77 -9.91 0.11
C TYR A 74 -11.88 -8.41 -0.10
N VAL A 75 -10.75 -7.73 -0.17
CA VAL A 75 -10.67 -6.30 -0.46
C VAL A 75 -10.07 -6.13 -1.85
N GLN A 76 -10.73 -5.33 -2.68
CA GLN A 76 -10.24 -5.01 -4.01
C GLN A 76 -9.98 -3.53 -4.17
N TYR A 77 -8.78 -3.22 -4.64
CA TYR A 77 -8.34 -1.87 -4.98
C TYR A 77 -8.32 -1.74 -6.49
N LEU A 78 -9.14 -0.86 -7.05
CA LEU A 78 -9.17 -0.57 -8.48
C LEU A 78 -8.72 0.86 -8.73
N TRP A 79 -7.98 1.08 -9.80
CA TRP A 79 -7.63 2.43 -10.24
C TRP A 79 -7.36 2.54 -11.74
N CYS A 80 -7.56 3.75 -12.26
CA CYS A 80 -7.22 4.15 -13.62
C CYS A 80 -7.04 5.68 -13.71
N ASP A 81 -6.53 6.17 -14.84
CA ASP A 81 -6.59 7.60 -15.13
C ASP A 81 -8.05 8.07 -15.17
N SER A 82 -8.32 9.22 -14.56
CA SER A 82 -9.66 9.82 -14.53
C SER A 82 -10.04 10.33 -15.92
N MET A 83 -11.27 10.00 -16.36
CA MET A 83 -11.75 10.35 -17.70
C MET A 83 -12.70 11.56 -17.74
N GLY A 84 -12.87 12.25 -16.59
CA GLY A 84 -13.46 13.58 -16.51
C GLY A 84 -14.79 13.68 -15.75
N ASP A 85 -15.53 12.58 -15.56
CA ASP A 85 -16.78 12.61 -14.80
C ASP A 85 -16.54 12.39 -13.29
N ASN A 86 -16.32 11.14 -12.89
CA ASN A 86 -15.99 10.75 -11.52
C ASN A 86 -15.56 9.28 -11.49
N ALA A 87 -14.91 8.88 -10.41
CA ALA A 87 -14.37 7.54 -10.26
C ALA A 87 -15.43 6.42 -10.35
N LYS A 88 -16.67 6.69 -9.94
CA LYS A 88 -17.76 5.72 -10.06
C LYS A 88 -18.12 5.51 -11.52
N HIS A 89 -18.27 6.57 -12.29
CA HIS A 89 -18.54 6.48 -13.72
C HIS A 89 -17.42 5.71 -14.44
N ASP A 90 -16.16 6.00 -14.11
CA ASP A 90 -15.00 5.41 -14.77
C ASP A 90 -14.83 3.91 -14.49
N LEU A 91 -15.10 3.47 -13.26
CA LEU A 91 -14.79 2.10 -12.81
C LEU A 91 -16.02 1.17 -12.80
N MET A 92 -17.24 1.71 -12.67
CA MET A 92 -18.46 0.90 -12.57
C MET A 92 -18.67 -0.08 -13.75
N PRO A 93 -18.34 0.24 -15.02
CA PRO A 93 -18.47 -0.72 -16.12
C PRO A 93 -17.66 -2.00 -15.89
N ILE A 94 -16.44 -1.87 -15.36
CA ILE A 94 -15.59 -3.01 -15.01
C ILE A 94 -16.12 -3.72 -13.77
N VAL A 95 -16.49 -2.96 -12.73
CA VAL A 95 -16.99 -3.56 -11.48
C VAL A 95 -18.25 -4.40 -11.73
N LYS A 96 -19.21 -3.93 -12.55
CA LYS A 96 -20.41 -4.69 -12.91
C LYS A 96 -20.13 -5.97 -13.69
N LYS A 97 -19.01 -6.03 -14.41
CA LYS A 97 -18.60 -7.27 -15.11
C LYS A 97 -18.08 -8.31 -14.13
N LEU A 98 -17.37 -7.87 -13.08
CA LEU A 98 -16.67 -8.75 -12.16
C LEU A 98 -17.50 -9.15 -10.93
N TYR A 99 -18.45 -8.31 -10.49
CA TYR A 99 -19.17 -8.50 -9.23
C TYR A 99 -20.69 -8.44 -9.38
N ASN A 100 -21.37 -9.15 -8.49
CA ASN A 100 -22.80 -9.01 -8.27
C ASN A 100 -23.10 -7.95 -7.22
N PHE A 101 -24.08 -7.10 -7.51
CA PHE A 101 -24.62 -6.13 -6.55
C PHE A 101 -25.97 -6.55 -5.98
N THR A 102 -26.63 -7.51 -6.63
CA THR A 102 -27.91 -8.07 -6.22
C THR A 102 -27.80 -9.59 -6.09
N PRO A 103 -28.67 -10.25 -5.32
CA PRO A 103 -28.56 -11.69 -5.04
C PRO A 103 -28.73 -12.60 -6.27
N GLU A 104 -29.24 -12.07 -7.39
CA GLU A 104 -29.78 -12.87 -8.50
C GLU A 104 -28.90 -12.85 -9.76
N THR A 105 -27.74 -12.16 -9.74
CA THR A 105 -27.12 -11.68 -10.99
C THR A 105 -26.11 -12.60 -11.67
N ASP A 106 -25.47 -13.56 -10.98
CA ASP A 106 -24.65 -14.65 -11.55
C ASP A 106 -24.05 -15.49 -10.41
N ALA A 107 -24.42 -16.76 -10.22
CA ALA A 107 -23.89 -17.56 -9.10
C ALA A 107 -22.35 -17.77 -9.12
N GLN A 108 -21.67 -17.43 -10.22
CA GLN A 108 -20.21 -17.54 -10.33
C GLN A 108 -19.46 -16.29 -9.87
N LYS A 109 -20.08 -15.11 -9.89
CA LYS A 109 -19.41 -13.86 -9.51
C LYS A 109 -19.50 -13.62 -8.00
N PRO A 110 -18.42 -13.12 -7.36
CA PRO A 110 -18.49 -12.69 -5.98
C PRO A 110 -19.45 -11.51 -5.81
N LYS A 111 -20.06 -11.40 -4.64
CA LYS A 111 -20.98 -10.30 -4.31
C LYS A 111 -20.20 -9.13 -3.72
N ALA A 112 -20.40 -7.94 -4.27
CA ALA A 112 -19.92 -6.70 -3.66
C ALA A 112 -20.81 -6.37 -2.45
N LEU A 113 -20.24 -6.47 -1.25
CA LEU A 113 -20.90 -6.16 0.02
C LEU A 113 -20.84 -4.67 0.34
N TRP A 114 -19.73 -4.04 -0.02
CA TRP A 114 -19.49 -2.62 0.19
C TRP A 114 -18.59 -2.07 -0.91
N SER A 115 -18.75 -0.77 -1.22
CA SER A 115 -17.87 -0.09 -2.16
C SER A 115 -17.78 1.41 -1.91
N VAL A 116 -16.62 1.99 -2.16
CA VAL A 116 -16.38 3.44 -2.22
C VAL A 116 -15.65 3.78 -3.51
N TYR A 117 -15.96 4.95 -4.07
CA TYR A 117 -15.34 5.48 -5.28
C TYR A 117 -14.92 6.92 -5.00
N PHE A 118 -13.70 7.29 -5.39
CA PHE A 118 -13.18 8.63 -5.18
C PHE A 118 -12.12 8.98 -6.22
N ASN A 119 -12.02 10.27 -6.54
CA ASN A 119 -10.97 10.80 -7.40
C ASN A 119 -9.83 11.33 -6.53
N GLN A 120 -8.60 10.95 -6.86
CA GLN A 120 -7.39 11.41 -6.18
C GLN A 120 -6.59 12.29 -7.11
N ARG A 121 -6.28 13.52 -6.69
CA ARG A 121 -5.37 14.40 -7.45
C ARG A 121 -3.98 13.76 -7.52
N CYS A 122 -3.42 13.66 -8.71
CA CYS A 122 -2.08 13.11 -8.94
C CYS A 122 -1.07 14.13 -9.50
N THR A 123 -1.47 15.40 -9.61
CA THR A 123 -0.59 16.47 -10.09
C THR A 123 0.12 17.14 -8.93
N LYS A 124 1.45 17.26 -9.03
CA LYS A 124 2.29 18.01 -8.09
C LYS A 124 1.78 19.46 -7.97
N PRO A 125 1.55 19.98 -6.76
CA PRO A 125 1.15 21.38 -6.59
C PRO A 125 2.25 22.32 -7.09
N VAL A 126 1.87 23.32 -7.89
CA VAL A 126 2.73 24.46 -8.22
C VAL A 126 2.53 25.50 -7.13
N VAL A 127 3.59 25.83 -6.40
CA VAL A 127 3.56 26.84 -5.33
C VAL A 127 4.48 27.99 -5.75
N PRO A 128 3.94 29.18 -6.09
CA PRO A 128 4.75 30.34 -6.43
C PRO A 128 5.55 30.82 -5.21
N ASP A 129 6.68 31.47 -5.46
CA ASP A 129 7.51 32.13 -4.44
C ASP A 129 7.97 31.20 -3.29
N LEU A 130 8.22 29.92 -3.61
CA LEU A 130 8.66 28.94 -2.62
C LEU A 130 10.10 29.24 -2.14
N PRO A 131 10.36 29.34 -0.82
CA PRO A 131 11.72 29.48 -0.30
C PRO A 131 12.61 28.29 -0.71
N ALA A 132 13.90 28.55 -0.94
CA ALA A 132 14.85 27.56 -1.46
C ALA A 132 15.02 26.30 -0.59
N ASN A 133 14.68 26.38 0.70
CA ASN A 133 14.77 25.29 1.67
C ASN A 133 13.42 24.58 1.91
N VAL A 134 12.41 24.85 1.09
CA VAL A 134 11.12 24.17 1.15
C VAL A 134 10.98 23.31 -0.11
N TYR A 135 10.64 22.05 0.10
CA TYR A 135 10.48 21.08 -0.99
C TYR A 135 9.04 20.63 -1.08
N VAL A 136 8.47 20.67 -2.29
CA VAL A 136 7.15 20.11 -2.58
C VAL A 136 7.36 18.73 -3.18
N THR A 137 6.59 17.74 -2.73
CA THR A 137 6.59 16.37 -3.28
C THR A 137 5.38 16.15 -4.18
N THR A 138 5.50 15.18 -5.07
CA THR A 138 4.40 14.76 -5.93
C THR A 138 3.45 13.86 -5.13
N PRO A 139 2.12 14.04 -5.25
CA PRO A 139 1.16 13.10 -4.67
C PRO A 139 1.25 11.73 -5.36
N PRO A 140 0.62 10.66 -4.82
CA PRO A 140 0.68 9.36 -5.49
C PRO A 140 0.09 9.43 -6.90
N ILE A 141 0.88 8.95 -7.86
CA ILE A 141 0.56 8.92 -9.29
C ILE A 141 0.03 7.55 -9.73
N ASN A 142 -0.33 7.42 -11.01
CA ASN A 142 -0.87 6.18 -11.56
C ASN A 142 0.27 5.23 -11.95
N GLU A 143 0.91 4.64 -10.93
CA GLU A 143 1.97 3.65 -11.06
C GLU A 143 1.64 2.40 -10.24
N LEU A 144 2.25 1.28 -10.61
CA LEU A 144 2.09 0.00 -9.90
C LEU A 144 3.14 -0.16 -8.79
N ASP A 145 4.30 0.46 -8.94
CA ASP A 145 5.42 0.41 -8.00
C ASP A 145 5.69 1.80 -7.37
N PHE A 146 6.87 1.96 -6.77
CA PHE A 146 7.28 3.17 -6.06
C PHE A 146 8.49 3.86 -6.69
N ASP A 147 8.86 3.51 -7.92
CA ASP A 147 10.10 3.99 -8.53
C ASP A 147 10.13 5.51 -8.65
N PHE A 148 9.02 6.14 -9.07
CA PHE A 148 8.95 7.61 -9.13
C PHE A 148 9.14 8.25 -7.75
N ALA A 149 8.44 7.75 -6.73
CA ALA A 149 8.53 8.29 -5.37
C ALA A 149 9.94 8.15 -4.78
N ILE A 150 10.59 7.00 -5.01
CA ILE A 150 11.97 6.75 -4.60
C ILE A 150 12.94 7.69 -5.32
N ASN A 151 12.75 7.90 -6.62
CA ASN A 151 13.59 8.78 -7.43
C ASN A 151 13.41 10.26 -7.04
N GLU A 152 12.18 10.70 -6.77
CA GLU A 152 11.89 12.05 -6.27
C GLU A 152 12.53 12.26 -4.89
N ALA A 153 12.35 11.30 -3.97
CA ALA A 153 12.97 11.36 -2.64
C ALA A 153 14.50 11.41 -2.72
N ARG A 154 15.12 10.62 -3.60
CA ARG A 154 16.57 10.65 -3.84
C ARG A 154 17.03 12.00 -4.34
N THR A 155 16.30 12.59 -5.28
CA THR A 155 16.62 13.91 -5.86
C THR A 155 16.58 15.00 -4.79
N ILE A 156 15.52 15.02 -3.98
CA ILE A 156 15.38 15.96 -2.86
C ILE A 156 16.51 15.74 -1.84
N PHE A 157 16.75 14.50 -1.43
CA PHE A 157 17.83 14.15 -0.49
C PHE A 157 19.19 14.65 -0.97
N LYS A 158 19.56 14.39 -2.24
CA LYS A 158 20.84 14.82 -2.81
C LYS A 158 20.98 16.33 -2.97
N SER A 159 19.86 17.06 -3.04
CA SER A 159 19.90 18.53 -3.02
C SER A 159 20.25 19.08 -1.63
N MET A 160 19.85 18.38 -0.56
CA MET A 160 20.15 18.76 0.82
C MET A 160 21.52 18.25 1.28
N TYR A 161 21.86 17.01 0.87
CA TYR A 161 23.06 16.29 1.29
C TYR A 161 23.79 15.70 0.06
N PRO A 162 24.52 16.51 -0.72
CA PRO A 162 25.12 16.07 -1.99
C PRO A 162 26.09 14.89 -1.83
N ASN A 163 26.85 14.90 -0.73
CA ASN A 163 27.92 13.95 -0.46
C ASN A 163 27.48 12.71 0.32
N GLU A 164 26.26 12.69 0.87
CA GLU A 164 25.75 11.57 1.69
C GLU A 164 25.12 10.47 0.84
N GLU A 165 25.23 9.22 1.24
CA GLU A 165 24.57 8.11 0.56
C GLU A 165 23.05 8.14 0.78
N PHE A 166 22.27 7.79 -0.25
CA PHE A 166 20.81 7.72 -0.14
C PHE A 166 20.37 6.32 0.33
N LEU A 167 19.77 6.25 1.53
CA LEU A 167 19.34 5.01 2.19
C LEU A 167 20.50 4.01 2.43
N PRO A 168 21.57 4.40 3.14
CA PRO A 168 22.62 3.47 3.51
C PRO A 168 22.07 2.37 4.41
N ARG A 169 22.73 1.20 4.41
CA ARG A 169 22.38 0.11 5.32
C ARG A 169 22.53 0.60 6.77
N ALA A 170 21.52 0.35 7.60
CA ALA A 170 21.67 0.56 9.04
C ALA A 170 22.80 -0.34 9.59
N PRO A 171 23.70 0.18 10.44
CA PRO A 171 24.75 -0.63 11.04
C PRO A 171 24.12 -1.81 11.81
N ASP A 172 24.74 -2.99 11.72
CA ASP A 172 24.23 -4.18 12.42
C ASP A 172 24.31 -3.95 13.93
N PRO A 173 23.26 -4.22 14.72
CA PRO A 173 23.30 -4.07 16.17
C PRO A 173 24.46 -4.82 16.84
N ASN A 174 24.89 -5.95 16.25
CA ASN A 174 26.00 -6.76 16.77
C ASN A 174 27.39 -6.19 16.40
N GLU A 175 27.46 -5.24 15.47
CA GLU A 175 28.69 -4.52 15.11
C GLU A 175 28.92 -3.28 16.00
N ILE A 176 27.96 -2.94 16.87
CA ILE A 176 28.05 -1.79 17.78
C ILE A 176 28.90 -2.19 19.00
N ILE A 177 30.14 -1.68 19.06
CA ILE A 177 31.01 -1.85 20.24
C ILE A 177 30.48 -0.95 21.36
N PHE A 178 30.03 -1.55 22.46
CA PHE A 178 29.70 -0.81 23.68
C PHE A 178 30.95 -0.68 24.55
N ASP A 179 31.41 0.55 24.79
CA ASP A 179 32.46 0.86 25.78
C ASP A 179 31.91 0.71 27.22
N GLY A 180 31.52 -0.52 27.58
CA GLY A 180 31.22 -0.94 28.94
C GLY A 180 32.35 -1.82 29.47
N PRO A 181 32.56 -1.90 30.80
CA PRO A 181 33.56 -2.81 31.35
C PRO A 181 33.22 -4.24 30.91
N GLN A 182 34.10 -4.82 30.08
CA GLN A 182 34.05 -6.21 29.66
C GLN A 182 34.21 -7.10 30.89
N ASN A 183 33.09 -7.61 31.41
CA ASN A 183 33.11 -8.86 32.15
C ASN A 183 32.99 -9.96 31.09
N ASP A 184 34.10 -10.65 30.82
CA ASP A 184 34.16 -11.80 29.93
C ASP A 184 33.21 -12.90 30.44
N VAL A 185 31.97 -12.89 29.96
CA VAL A 185 31.04 -14.02 30.12
C VAL A 185 31.05 -14.78 28.82
N GLU A 186 31.95 -15.76 28.75
CA GLU A 186 32.05 -16.74 27.67
C GLU A 186 30.74 -17.55 27.61
N LEU A 187 29.85 -17.21 26.68
CA LEU A 187 28.63 -17.97 26.39
C LEU A 187 29.01 -19.23 25.61
N ASN A 188 29.32 -20.31 26.33
CA ASN A 188 29.45 -21.64 25.75
C ASN A 188 28.09 -22.12 25.23
N GLU A 189 27.92 -22.23 23.91
CA GLU A 189 26.75 -22.91 23.32
C GLU A 189 26.80 -24.42 23.64
N PRO A 190 25.70 -25.02 24.16
CA PRO A 190 25.66 -26.45 24.40
C PRO A 190 25.45 -27.21 23.08
N ASN A 191 26.44 -28.06 22.79
CA ASN A 191 26.53 -29.00 21.67
C ASN A 191 25.23 -29.84 21.51
N ASN A 192 24.48 -29.65 20.42
CA ASN A 192 23.21 -30.34 20.19
C ASN A 192 23.44 -31.66 19.44
N GLN A 193 23.70 -32.76 20.17
CA GLN A 193 23.62 -34.12 19.62
C GLN A 193 22.15 -34.61 19.64
N PRO A 194 21.66 -35.26 18.56
CA PRO A 194 20.27 -35.72 18.52
C PRO A 194 20.05 -36.91 19.45
N MET A 195 19.12 -36.76 20.41
CA MET A 195 18.67 -37.84 21.30
C MET A 195 17.84 -38.89 20.52
N ALA A 196 18.25 -40.16 20.60
CA ALA A 196 17.44 -41.30 20.18
C ALA A 196 16.22 -41.50 21.11
N PRO A 197 15.10 -42.07 20.63
CA PRO A 197 13.87 -42.17 21.40
C PRO A 197 13.99 -43.25 22.50
N VAL A 198 13.65 -42.87 23.73
CA VAL A 198 13.58 -43.77 24.89
C VAL A 198 12.24 -44.52 24.88
N VAL A 199 12.32 -45.85 24.87
CA VAL A 199 11.19 -46.77 25.03
C VAL A 199 10.94 -46.96 26.54
N ASN A 200 9.75 -46.61 27.01
CA ASN A 200 9.35 -46.83 28.41
C ASN A 200 8.85 -48.27 28.60
N ASN A 201 9.56 -49.05 29.42
CA ASN A 201 9.04 -50.27 30.03
C ASN A 201 8.93 -50.03 31.54
N GLU A 202 7.72 -49.73 32.01
CA GLU A 202 7.42 -49.73 33.44
C GLU A 202 7.21 -51.19 33.89
N ASN A 203 8.13 -51.69 34.72
CA ASN A 203 7.88 -52.86 35.53
C ASN A 203 8.50 -52.69 36.93
N ASN A 204 7.58 -52.55 37.88
CA ASN A 204 7.51 -53.29 39.14
C ASN A 204 8.19 -52.77 40.44
N SER A 205 7.30 -52.49 41.40
CA SER A 205 7.28 -52.85 42.84
C SER A 205 8.35 -52.41 43.85
N ASN A 206 7.77 -51.80 44.91
CA ASN A 206 7.83 -52.18 46.35
C ASN A 206 8.85 -51.56 47.32
N ASN A 207 8.28 -51.33 48.51
CA ASN A 207 8.80 -51.11 49.86
C ASN A 207 9.37 -49.71 50.15
N THR A 208 8.83 -49.00 51.15
CA THR A 208 8.76 -49.40 52.56
C THR A 208 7.56 -48.79 53.28
#